data_AF-A0A968JPL9-F1
#
_entry.id   AF-A0A968JPL9-F1
#
_cell.length_a   1.000
_cell.length_b   1.000
_cell.length_c   1.000
_cell.angle_alpha   90.00
_cell.angle_beta   90.00
_cell.angle_gamma   90.00
#
_symmetry.space_group_name_H-M   'P 1'
#
loop_
_entity.id
_entity.type
_entity.pdbx_description
1 polymer ?
#
loop_
_entity_poly.entity_id
_entity_poly.type
_entity_poly.pdbx_seq_one_letter_code
_entity_poly.pdbx_strand_id
1 'polypeptide(L)'
;MGSKQDDHQRELLKILLHMKLTRDGESFLFDLCTSVWEKVNKAPSVRFTAFSMLLKIAEHYTELHHEMQFLVQEHFLETLSPAVQKSIRKKVKKFLNIEPGIE
;
A
#
# COMPACT_ATOMS: atom_id res chain seq x y z
N MET A 1 16.88 10.33 1.88
CA MET A 1 17.70 9.23 1.34
C MET A 1 17.22 7.94 2.00
N GLY A 2 16.86 6.92 1.23
CA GLY A 2 16.45 5.62 1.78
C GLY A 2 17.64 4.86 2.33
N SER A 3 17.43 4.02 3.35
CA SER A 3 18.48 3.14 3.84
C SER A 3 18.70 1.97 2.88
N LYS A 4 19.90 1.37 2.88
CA LYS A 4 20.17 0.13 2.13
C LYS A 4 19.17 -0.99 2.47
N GLN A 5 18.67 -0.98 3.71
CA GLN A 5 17.65 -1.90 4.18
C GLN A 5 16.29 -1.67 3.50
N ASP A 6 15.87 -0.41 3.32
CA ASP A 6 14.61 -0.08 2.63
C ASP A 6 14.66 -0.47 1.16
N ASP A 7 15.82 -0.32 0.50
CA ASP A 7 16.01 -0.72 -0.89
C ASP A 7 15.90 -2.24 -1.05
N HIS A 8 16.57 -3.01 -0.18
CA HIS A 8 16.45 -4.47 -0.18
C HIS A 8 15.00 -4.92 0.12
N GLN A 9 14.34 -4.29 1.09
CA GLN A 9 12.94 -4.59 1.43
C GLN A 9 12.03 -4.31 0.22
N ARG A 10 12.26 -3.20 -0.50
CA ARG A 10 11.50 -2.86 -1.70
C ARG A 10 11.67 -3.89 -2.81
N GLU A 11 12.90 -4.32 -3.10
CA GLU A 11 13.12 -5.33 -4.15
C GLU A 11 12.49 -6.67 -3.79
N LEU A 12 12.55 -7.09 -2.52
CA LEU A 12 11.84 -8.29 -2.06
C LEU A 12 10.32 -8.16 -2.25
N LEU A 13 9.72 -7.03 -1.85
CA LEU A 13 8.28 -6.80 -2.03
C LEU A 13 7.88 -6.82 -3.50
N LYS A 14 8.72 -6.31 -4.42
CA LYS A 14 8.47 -6.41 -5.86
C LYS A 14 8.45 -7.85 -6.35
N ILE A 15 9.33 -8.71 -5.86
CA ILE A 15 9.30 -10.13 -6.22
C ILE A 15 8.00 -10.77 -5.73
N LEU A 16 7.66 -10.53 -4.45
CA LEU A 16 6.44 -11.06 -3.83
C LEU A 16 5.17 -10.58 -4.55
N LEU A 17 5.16 -9.36 -5.10
CA LEU A 17 4.06 -8.83 -5.90
C LEU A 17 3.75 -9.67 -7.15
N HIS A 18 4.69 -10.47 -7.64
CA HIS A 18 4.49 -11.33 -8.81
C HIS A 18 4.23 -12.79 -8.45
N MET A 19 4.27 -13.13 -7.16
CA MET A 19 4.03 -14.49 -6.68
C MET A 19 2.54 -14.75 -6.43
N LYS A 20 2.15 -16.02 -6.54
CA LYS A 20 0.91 -16.54 -5.98
C LYS A 20 1.22 -17.00 -4.56
N LEU A 21 0.52 -16.42 -3.59
CA LEU A 21 0.73 -16.67 -2.17
C LEU A 21 -0.44 -17.50 -1.64
N THR A 22 -0.20 -18.21 -0.54
CA THR A 22 -1.28 -18.83 0.25
C THR A 22 -2.00 -17.74 1.03
N ARG A 23 -3.23 -18.03 1.49
CA ARG A 23 -3.99 -17.12 2.37
C ARG A 23 -3.17 -16.69 3.59
N ASP A 24 -2.49 -17.64 4.25
CA ASP A 24 -1.64 -17.34 5.42
C ASP A 24 -0.46 -16.43 5.04
N GLY A 25 0.12 -16.64 3.86
CA GLY A 25 1.18 -15.78 3.33
C GLY A 25 0.69 -14.37 3.01
N GLU A 26 -0.53 -14.23 2.47
CA GLU A 26 -1.18 -12.94 2.22
C GLU A 26 -1.49 -12.23 3.54
N SER A 27 -2.03 -12.94 4.54
CA SER A 27 -2.28 -12.38 5.88
C SER A 27 -1.00 -11.84 6.50
N PHE A 28 0.08 -12.64 6.50
CA PHE A 28 1.38 -12.20 7.01
C PHE A 28 1.94 -10.98 6.26
N LEU A 29 1.81 -10.97 4.93
CA LEU A 29 2.29 -9.86 4.12
C LEU A 29 1.44 -8.60 4.29
N PHE A 30 0.15 -8.73 4.54
CA PHE A 30 -0.73 -7.61 4.84
C PHE A 30 -0.24 -6.91 6.11
N ASP A 31 -0.07 -7.64 7.21
CA ASP A 31 0.42 -7.08 8.48
C ASP A 31 1.79 -6.41 8.33
N LEU A 32 2.71 -7.08 7.63
CA LEU A 32 4.05 -6.53 7.38
C LEU A 32 3.98 -5.23 6.55
N CYS A 33 3.18 -5.22 5.49
CA CYS A 33 3.06 -4.06 4.61
C CYS A 33 2.34 -2.90 5.30
N THR A 34 1.36 -3.16 6.15
CA THR A 34 0.71 -2.17 7.02
C THR A 34 1.75 -1.51 7.93
N SER A 35 2.57 -2.30 8.63
CA SER A 35 3.64 -1.75 9.48
C SER A 35 4.67 -0.91 8.71
N VAL A 36 4.98 -1.27 7.45
CA VAL A 36 5.87 -0.47 6.59
C VAL A 36 5.20 0.82 6.16
N TRP A 37 3.93 0.76 5.77
CA TRP A 37 3.15 1.89 5.29
C TRP A 37 2.96 2.96 6.37
N GLU A 38 2.64 2.55 7.59
CA GLU A 38 2.39 3.42 8.74
C GLU A 38 3.64 4.16 9.22
N LYS A 39 4.84 3.62 8.96
CA LYS A 39 6.10 4.27 9.29
C LYS A 39 6.40 5.40 8.31
N VAL A 40 5.78 6.56 8.55
CA VAL A 40 5.85 7.73 7.65
C VAL A 40 7.26 8.26 7.38
N ASN A 41 8.21 7.95 8.25
CA ASN A 41 9.63 8.28 8.12
C ASN A 41 10.43 7.34 7.20
N LYS A 42 9.84 6.23 6.74
CA LYS A 42 10.49 5.33 5.77
C LYS A 42 10.57 5.94 4.38
N ALA A 43 11.48 5.41 3.57
CA ALA A 43 11.64 5.82 2.18
C ALA A 43 10.28 5.76 1.42
N PRO A 44 9.88 6.82 0.71
CA PRO A 44 8.61 6.82 -0.04
C PRO A 44 8.47 5.67 -1.04
N SER A 45 9.58 5.19 -1.60
CA SER A 45 9.63 4.07 -2.54
C SER A 45 9.23 2.73 -1.92
N VAL A 46 9.72 2.43 -0.70
CA VAL A 46 9.35 1.19 0.00
C VAL A 46 7.92 1.27 0.49
N ARG A 47 7.48 2.43 0.99
CA ARG A 47 6.09 2.67 1.40
C ARG A 47 5.11 2.49 0.24
N PHE A 48 5.40 3.07 -0.91
CA PHE A 48 4.56 2.90 -2.11
C PHE A 48 4.48 1.44 -2.58
N THR A 49 5.58 0.69 -2.46
CA THR A 49 5.62 -0.73 -2.84
C THR A 49 4.82 -1.58 -1.86
N ALA A 50 4.94 -1.31 -0.55
CA ALA A 50 4.12 -1.93 0.49
C ALA A 50 2.62 -1.65 0.27
N PHE A 51 2.26 -0.40 -0.04
CA PHE A 51 0.88 -0.03 -0.36
C PHE A 51 0.34 -0.77 -1.59
N SER A 52 1.17 -0.95 -2.61
CA SER A 52 0.78 -1.71 -3.80
C SER A 52 0.50 -3.18 -3.47
N MET A 53 1.23 -3.77 -2.51
CA MET A 53 0.96 -5.11 -2.00
C MET A 53 -0.34 -5.16 -1.19
N LEU A 54 -0.57 -4.19 -0.30
CA LEU A 54 -1.81 -4.07 0.47
C LEU A 54 -3.03 -4.05 -0.47
N LEU A 55 -2.97 -3.22 -1.52
CA LEU A 55 -4.03 -3.13 -2.51
C LEU A 55 -4.24 -4.44 -3.27
N LYS A 56 -3.15 -5.11 -3.70
CA LYS A 56 -3.24 -6.41 -4.38
C LYS A 56 -3.91 -7.47 -3.49
N ILE A 57 -3.57 -7.52 -2.21
CA ILE A 57 -4.19 -8.44 -1.26
C ILE A 57 -5.67 -8.07 -1.06
N ALA A 58 -5.98 -6.78 -0.88
CA ALA A 58 -7.35 -6.30 -0.68
C ALA A 58 -8.27 -6.58 -1.88
N GLU A 59 -7.74 -6.70 -3.10
CA GLU A 59 -8.51 -7.15 -4.29
C GLU A 59 -9.08 -8.57 -4.13
N HIS A 60 -8.51 -9.41 -3.25
CA HIS A 60 -8.99 -10.77 -2.99
C HIS A 60 -10.02 -10.85 -1.83
N TYR A 61 -10.08 -9.82 -0.97
CA TYR A 61 -10.81 -9.84 0.30
C TYR A 61 -11.58 -8.53 0.51
N THR A 62 -12.88 -8.55 0.25
CA THR A 62 -13.73 -7.35 0.35
C THR A 62 -13.85 -6.84 1.78
N GLU A 63 -13.62 -7.71 2.78
CA GLU A 63 -13.57 -7.33 4.19
C GLU A 63 -12.47 -6.29 4.48
N LEU A 64 -11.41 -6.22 3.66
CA LEU A 64 -10.29 -5.29 3.85
C LEU A 64 -10.58 -3.86 3.38
N HIS A 65 -11.78 -3.58 2.87
CA HIS A 65 -12.14 -2.26 2.34
C HIS A 65 -12.00 -1.15 3.39
N HIS A 66 -12.40 -1.42 4.64
CA HIS A 66 -12.36 -0.43 5.71
C HIS A 66 -10.92 -0.10 6.13
N GLU A 67 -10.06 -1.12 6.21
CA GLU A 67 -8.63 -0.98 6.46
C GLU A 67 -7.99 -0.15 5.34
N MET A 68 -8.32 -0.44 4.08
CA MET A 68 -7.80 0.33 2.95
C MET A 68 -8.25 1.80 2.97
N GLN A 69 -9.46 2.11 3.44
CA GLN A 69 -9.93 3.48 3.65
C GLN A 69 -9.13 4.19 4.78
N PHE A 70 -8.85 3.49 5.88
CA PHE A 70 -8.05 4.04 6.98
C PHE A 70 -6.61 4.32 6.54
N LEU A 71 -6.01 3.41 5.77
CA LEU A 71 -4.62 3.52 5.33
C LEU A 71 -4.38 4.64 4.30
N VAL A 72 -5.43 5.27 3.76
CA VAL A 72 -5.32 6.41 2.83
C VAL A 72 -5.68 7.75 3.45
N GLN A 73 -5.80 7.81 4.78
CA GLN A 73 -5.95 9.07 5.50
C GLN A 73 -4.76 10.02 5.24
N GLU A 74 -5.04 11.33 5.33
CA GLU A 74 -4.15 12.39 4.86
C GLU A 74 -2.75 12.33 5.48
N HIS A 75 -2.65 12.03 6.78
CA HIS A 75 -1.38 11.96 7.50
C HIS A 75 -0.40 10.89 6.95
N PHE A 76 -0.90 9.82 6.32
CA PHE A 76 -0.04 8.86 5.63
C PHE A 76 0.41 9.35 4.26
N LEU A 77 -0.41 10.16 3.58
CA LEU A 77 -0.19 10.62 2.21
C LEU A 77 0.68 11.88 2.14
N GLU A 78 0.53 12.82 3.08
CA GLU A 78 1.25 14.11 3.09
C GLU A 78 2.77 13.96 3.09
N THR A 79 3.26 12.84 3.63
CA THR A 79 4.71 12.52 3.70
C THR A 79 5.26 11.94 2.39
N LEU A 80 4.41 11.75 1.38
CA LEU A 80 4.78 11.28 0.04
C LEU A 80 4.84 12.45 -0.95
N SER A 81 5.55 12.26 -2.06
CA SER A 81 5.59 13.28 -3.11
C SER A 81 4.20 13.44 -3.78
N PRO A 82 3.88 14.63 -4.32
CA PRO A 82 2.58 14.88 -4.96
C PRO A 82 2.22 13.86 -6.06
N ALA A 83 3.23 13.40 -6.81
CA ALA A 83 3.06 12.38 -7.84
C ALA A 83 2.64 11.02 -7.26
N VAL A 84 3.26 10.61 -6.14
CA VAL A 84 2.96 9.34 -5.47
C VAL A 84 1.58 9.41 -4.81
N GLN A 85 1.23 10.53 -4.17
CA GLN A 85 -0.10 10.75 -3.62
C GLN A 85 -1.19 10.60 -4.69
N LYS A 86 -1.02 11.28 -5.83
CA LYS A 86 -1.96 11.20 -6.97
C LYS A 86 -2.13 9.76 -7.49
N SER A 87 -1.03 9.02 -7.57
CA SER A 87 -1.03 7.61 -7.98
C SER A 87 -1.85 6.73 -7.03
N ILE A 88 -1.62 6.87 -5.72
CA ILE A 88 -2.33 6.11 -4.68
C ILE A 88 -3.82 6.45 -4.68
N ARG A 89 -4.18 7.73 -4.66
CA ARG A 89 -5.59 8.15 -4.69
C ARG A 89 -6.33 7.62 -5.91
N LYS A 90 -5.70 7.62 -7.09
CA LYS A 90 -6.27 7.05 -8.32
C LYS A 90 -6.52 5.54 -8.18
N LYS A 91 -5.55 4.80 -7.64
CA LYS A 91 -5.66 3.34 -7.44
C LYS A 91 -6.77 3.00 -6.46
N VAL A 92 -6.83 3.70 -5.33
CA VAL A 92 -7.81 3.46 -4.27
C VAL A 92 -9.22 3.84 -4.71
N LYS A 93 -9.38 4.98 -5.41
CA LYS A 93 -10.68 5.35 -5.98
C LYS A 93 -11.23 4.27 -6.90
N LYS A 94 -10.37 3.69 -7.75
CA LYS A 94 -10.73 2.57 -8.61
C LYS A 94 -11.11 1.33 -7.80
N PHE A 95 -10.34 1.01 -6.77
CA PHE A 95 -10.57 -0.16 -5.91
C PHE A 95 -11.88 -0.07 -5.12
N LEU A 96 -12.15 1.08 -4.50
CA LEU A 96 -13.35 1.29 -3.69
C LEU A 96 -14.62 1.54 -4.51
N ASN A 97 -14.55 1.50 -5.85
CA ASN A 97 -15.66 1.86 -6.75
C ASN A 97 -16.33 3.20 -6.38
N ILE A 98 -15.55 4.17 -5.89
CA ILE A 98 -16.09 5.50 -5.55
C ILE A 98 -16.33 6.23 -6.87
N GLU A 99 -17.59 6.32 -7.28
CA GLU A 99 -18.01 7.16 -8.41
C GLU A 99 -17.54 8.61 -8.19
N PRO A 100 -17.17 9.34 -9.26
CA PRO A 100 -16.87 10.76 -9.14
C PRO A 100 -18.13 11.54 -8.79
N GLY A 101 -18.27 11.89 -7.50
CA GLY A 101 -19.13 12.98 -7.05
C GLY A 101 -20.29 12.52 -6.18
N ILE A 102 -20.11 12.65 -4.86
CA ILE A 102 -21.10 13.29 -4.01
C ILE A 102 -20.27 14.22 -3.10
N GLU A 103 -20.43 15.52 -3.33
CA GLU A 103 -19.92 16.61 -2.50
C GLU A 103 -20.59 16.62 -1.12
#